data_AF-A0A356Z2K8-F1
#
_entry.id   AF-A0A356Z2K8-F1
#
_cell.length_a   1.000
_cell.length_b   1.000
_cell.length_c   1.000
_cell.angle_alpha   90.00
_cell.angle_beta   90.00
_cell.angle_gamma   90.00
#
_symmetry.space_group_name_H-M   'P 1'
#
loop_
_entity.id
_entity.type
_entity.pdbx_description
1 polymer ?
#
loop_
_entity_poly.entity_id
_entity_poly.type
_entity_poly.pdbx_seq_one_letter_code
_entity_poly.pdbx_strand_id
1 'polypeptide(L)'
;MTSNIFSLHSKGNTIFWAIIACLLWSTAYASIKIGLQYDEPFHFSGLRFIISGLLILPFTVKPSVYIKMIKEYWKVVALVTLLQTLINYSLFYHGLNLVPGAIGAVIVGSQPLVTAIVASMMHSDDHLTRKKVATVISGLAGVILISAGRQVFRFGTAIELVGIIMILGANAALSVSNVIVSLKSKGLNPLVLSSSSLFTGGVILYLVSIPTEGTPTLPLPAEYWMVLAWLSIMAAVAFSIWFKLLQRPGVRVSELNLWKFIIPVVGAILSWLIVPDEKPEWITVTGMIIIISSLVLFNTNFKNLPGKNQV
;
A
#
# COMPACT_ATOMS: atom_id res chain seq x y z
N MET A 1 0.25 -10.45 -30.28
CA MET A 1 -1.17 -10.80 -30.12
C MET A 1 -1.53 -10.67 -28.65
N THR A 2 -1.94 -9.48 -28.23
CA THR A 2 -2.28 -9.11 -26.85
C THR A 2 -3.79 -9.13 -26.70
N SER A 3 -4.35 -10.28 -26.32
CA SER A 3 -5.78 -10.44 -26.07
C SER A 3 -6.20 -9.75 -24.76
N ASN A 4 -6.69 -8.51 -24.89
CA ASN A 4 -7.98 -8.01 -24.40
C ASN A 4 -8.75 -8.73 -23.26
N ILE A 5 -8.10 -9.25 -22.21
CA ILE A 5 -8.82 -9.82 -21.04
C ILE A 5 -9.28 -8.72 -20.06
N PHE A 6 -8.86 -7.45 -20.22
CA PHE A 6 -9.12 -6.38 -19.24
C PHE A 6 -9.72 -5.08 -19.79
N SER A 7 -10.29 -5.09 -20.99
CA SER A 7 -10.95 -3.90 -21.55
C SER A 7 -12.36 -3.73 -21.00
N LEU A 8 -12.48 -3.27 -19.75
CA LEU A 8 -13.67 -2.54 -19.31
C LEU A 8 -13.21 -1.31 -18.54
N HIS A 9 -13.37 -0.13 -19.15
CA HIS A 9 -13.24 1.20 -18.56
C HIS A 9 -14.29 1.46 -17.45
N SER A 10 -14.99 0.43 -16.98
CA SER A 10 -16.05 0.56 -16.00
C SER A 10 -15.48 0.77 -14.60
N LYS A 11 -16.14 1.65 -13.84
CA LYS A 11 -15.83 1.91 -12.42
C LYS A 11 -15.80 0.60 -11.60
N GLY A 12 -16.68 -0.36 -11.92
CA GLY A 12 -16.72 -1.67 -11.28
C GLY A 12 -15.43 -2.48 -11.44
N ASN A 13 -14.80 -2.46 -12.62
CA ASN A 13 -13.52 -3.12 -12.86
C ASN A 13 -12.40 -2.48 -12.02
N THR A 14 -12.38 -1.15 -11.87
CA THR A 14 -11.41 -0.46 -10.99
C THR A 14 -11.55 -0.92 -9.54
N ILE A 15 -12.79 -0.97 -9.04
CA ILE A 15 -13.09 -1.37 -7.66
C ILE A 15 -12.65 -2.82 -7.41
N PHE A 16 -13.01 -3.73 -8.31
CA PHE A 16 -12.64 -5.15 -8.22
C PHE A 16 -11.12 -5.31 -8.05
N TRP A 17 -10.34 -4.71 -8.95
CA TRP A 17 -8.88 -4.80 -8.88
C TRP A 17 -8.27 -4.08 -7.67
N ALA A 18 -8.87 -2.98 -7.21
CA ALA A 18 -8.46 -2.32 -5.98
C ALA A 18 -8.65 -3.24 -4.76
N ILE A 19 -9.79 -3.95 -4.69
CA ILE A 19 -10.07 -4.92 -3.63
C ILE A 19 -9.06 -6.07 -3.69
N ILE A 20 -8.81 -6.65 -4.87
CA ILE A 20 -7.80 -7.70 -5.04
C ILE A 20 -6.42 -7.26 -4.54
N ALA A 21 -5.98 -6.04 -4.90
CA ALA A 21 -4.71 -5.51 -4.40
C ALA A 21 -4.70 -5.34 -2.86
N CYS A 22 -5.81 -4.88 -2.27
CA CYS A 22 -5.93 -4.74 -0.82
C CYS A 22 -5.93 -6.10 -0.09
N LEU A 23 -6.58 -7.11 -0.68
CA LEU A 23 -6.54 -8.49 -0.17
C LEU A 23 -5.12 -9.05 -0.19
N LEU A 24 -4.38 -8.86 -1.30
CA LEU A 24 -2.98 -9.23 -1.38
C LEU A 24 -2.15 -8.57 -0.27
N TRP A 25 -2.27 -7.25 -0.08
CA TRP A 25 -1.55 -6.54 0.97
C TRP A 25 -1.96 -6.94 2.40
N SER A 26 -3.21 -7.37 2.62
CA SER A 26 -3.63 -7.83 3.95
C SER A 26 -2.87 -9.07 4.41
N THR A 27 -2.47 -9.96 3.48
CA THR A 27 -1.63 -11.14 3.80
C THR A 27 -0.18 -10.77 4.12
N ALA A 28 0.25 -9.57 3.72
CA ALA A 28 1.64 -9.13 3.87
C ALA A 28 2.02 -8.95 5.33
N TYR A 29 1.13 -8.40 6.16
CA TYR A 29 1.45 -8.11 7.57
C TYR A 29 1.83 -9.35 8.37
N ALA A 30 1.07 -10.44 8.22
CA ALA A 30 1.38 -11.70 8.89
C ALA A 30 2.71 -12.29 8.37
N SER A 31 2.88 -12.30 7.04
CA SER A 31 4.07 -12.89 6.41
C SER A 31 5.35 -12.10 6.70
N ILE A 32 5.27 -10.77 6.80
CA ILE A 32 6.41 -9.91 7.14
C ILE A 32 6.89 -10.22 8.55
N LYS A 33 5.98 -10.40 9.53
CA LYS A 33 6.38 -10.74 10.89
C LYS A 33 7.18 -12.04 10.95
N ILE A 34 6.80 -13.04 10.15
CA ILE A 34 7.52 -14.32 10.07
C ILE A 34 8.92 -14.09 9.47
N GLY A 35 9.03 -13.39 8.34
CA GLY A 35 10.32 -13.12 7.71
C GLY A 35 11.30 -12.37 8.61
N LEU A 36 10.79 -11.38 9.36
CA LEU A 36 11.57 -10.56 10.30
C LEU A 36 11.98 -11.30 11.58
N GLN A 37 11.57 -12.55 11.80
CA GLN A 37 12.12 -13.39 12.86
C GLN A 37 13.53 -13.91 12.52
N TYR A 38 13.89 -13.93 11.23
CA TYR A 38 15.11 -14.54 10.74
C TYR A 38 16.07 -13.57 10.06
N ASP A 39 15.61 -12.37 9.74
CA ASP A 39 16.32 -11.42 8.89
C ASP A 39 15.93 -9.99 9.23
N GLU A 40 16.84 -9.06 8.96
CA GLU A 40 16.67 -7.66 9.32
C GLU A 40 15.81 -6.90 8.27
N PRO A 41 15.14 -5.80 8.66
CA PRO A 41 14.13 -5.17 7.82
C PRO A 41 14.58 -4.73 6.43
N PHE A 42 15.75 -4.11 6.30
CA PHE A 42 16.25 -3.63 5.00
C PHE A 42 16.80 -4.77 4.16
N HIS A 43 17.51 -5.72 4.75
CA HIS A 43 17.99 -6.90 4.03
C HIS A 43 16.81 -7.70 3.46
N PHE A 44 15.83 -8.05 4.30
CA PHE A 44 14.65 -8.80 3.89
C PHE A 44 13.81 -8.06 2.83
N SER A 45 13.57 -6.76 3.04
CA SER A 45 12.81 -5.95 2.08
C SER A 45 13.56 -5.74 0.77
N GLY A 46 14.89 -5.60 0.83
CA GLY A 46 15.77 -5.47 -0.31
C GLY A 46 15.68 -6.69 -1.21
N LEU A 47 15.93 -7.89 -0.67
CA LEU A 47 15.78 -9.15 -1.39
C LEU A 47 14.37 -9.31 -1.96
N ARG A 48 13.35 -9.06 -1.14
CA ARG A 48 11.95 -9.18 -1.55
C ARG A 48 11.66 -8.32 -2.79
N PHE A 49 12.09 -7.06 -2.80
CA PHE A 49 11.80 -6.12 -3.89
C PHE A 49 12.68 -6.32 -5.11
N ILE A 50 13.93 -6.77 -4.95
CA ILE A 50 14.76 -7.25 -6.07
C ILE A 50 14.02 -8.37 -6.81
N ILE A 51 13.60 -9.41 -6.08
CA ILE A 51 12.87 -10.54 -6.67
C ILE A 51 11.56 -10.05 -7.30
N SER A 52 10.81 -9.18 -6.63
CA SER A 52 9.55 -8.62 -7.17
C SER A 52 9.76 -7.90 -8.50
N GLY A 53 10.77 -7.03 -8.57
CA GLY A 53 11.11 -6.28 -9.78
C GLY A 53 11.51 -7.19 -10.93
N LEU A 54 12.29 -8.24 -10.64
CA LEU A 54 12.69 -9.27 -11.61
C LEU A 54 11.50 -10.13 -12.07
N LEU A 55 10.57 -10.48 -11.18
CA LEU A 55 9.36 -11.24 -11.51
C LEU A 55 8.44 -10.48 -12.47
N ILE A 56 8.37 -9.15 -12.36
CA ILE A 56 7.55 -8.33 -13.27
C ILE A 56 8.21 -8.19 -14.64
N LEU A 57 9.55 -8.14 -14.70
CA LEU A 57 10.32 -7.77 -15.89
C LEU A 57 9.92 -8.52 -17.17
N PRO A 58 9.71 -9.86 -17.18
CA PRO A 58 9.30 -10.61 -18.38
C PRO A 58 7.92 -10.22 -18.92
N PHE A 59 7.04 -9.66 -18.08
CA PHE A 59 5.67 -9.30 -18.44
C PHE A 59 5.53 -7.83 -18.88
N THR A 60 6.64 -7.08 -18.96
CA THR A 60 6.63 -5.65 -19.28
C THR A 60 6.50 -5.37 -20.79
N VAL A 61 7.61 -5.09 -21.46
CA VAL A 61 7.77 -4.78 -22.88
C VAL A 61 9.11 -5.34 -23.34
N LYS A 62 9.40 -5.28 -24.64
CA LYS A 62 10.71 -5.70 -25.17
C LYS A 62 11.85 -4.92 -24.49
N PRO A 63 13.02 -5.52 -24.22
CA PRO A 63 14.12 -4.88 -23.48
C PRO A 63 14.53 -3.50 -24.02
N SER A 64 14.58 -3.32 -25.34
CA SER A 64 14.92 -2.01 -25.94
C SER A 64 13.89 -0.91 -25.62
N VAL A 65 12.60 -1.25 -25.59
CA VAL A 65 11.51 -0.34 -25.22
C VAL A 65 11.53 -0.06 -23.72
N TYR A 66 11.80 -1.09 -22.90
CA TYR A 66 11.94 -0.97 -21.45
C TYR A 66 13.03 0.05 -21.09
N ILE A 67 14.23 -0.10 -21.66
CA ILE A 67 15.36 0.81 -21.44
C ILE A 67 15.03 2.23 -21.94
N LYS A 68 14.41 2.36 -23.12
CA LYS A 68 13.99 3.67 -23.66
C LYS A 68 13.04 4.38 -22.70
N MET A 69 12.00 3.68 -22.22
CA MET A 69 11.03 4.22 -21.28
C MET A 69 11.67 4.65 -19.95
N ILE A 70 12.58 3.84 -19.39
CA ILE A 70 13.29 4.23 -18.16
C ILE A 70 14.13 5.48 -18.37
N LYS A 71 14.85 5.58 -19.50
CA LYS A 71 15.65 6.77 -19.82
C LYS A 71 14.78 8.02 -19.99
N GLU A 72 13.64 7.89 -20.66
CA GLU A 72 12.71 8.98 -20.91
C GLU A 72 12.01 9.45 -19.62
N TYR A 73 11.61 8.51 -18.76
CA TYR A 73 10.86 8.77 -17.53
C TYR A 73 11.70 8.63 -16.25
N TRP A 74 13.03 8.78 -16.34
CA TRP A 74 13.95 8.48 -15.24
C TRP A 74 13.63 9.25 -13.95
N LYS A 75 13.17 10.50 -14.05
CA LYS A 75 12.77 11.33 -12.90
C LYS A 75 11.59 10.72 -12.15
N VAL A 76 10.60 10.19 -12.89
CA VAL A 76 9.43 9.54 -12.29
C VAL A 76 9.84 8.25 -11.62
N VAL A 77 10.65 7.42 -12.29
CA VAL A 77 11.18 6.17 -11.71
C VAL A 77 11.99 6.45 -10.45
N ALA A 78 12.87 7.45 -10.47
CA ALA A 78 13.70 7.82 -9.33
C ALA A 78 12.86 8.34 -8.15
N LEU A 79 11.90 9.25 -8.40
CA LEU A 79 11.02 9.78 -7.36
C LEU A 79 10.13 8.69 -6.75
N VAL A 80 9.56 7.80 -7.56
CA VAL A 80 8.77 6.66 -7.07
C VAL A 80 9.65 5.73 -6.24
N THR A 81 10.85 5.38 -6.73
CA THR A 81 11.81 4.55 -5.98
C THR A 81 12.12 5.16 -4.61
N LEU A 82 12.46 6.46 -4.59
CA LEU A 82 12.82 7.18 -3.38
C LEU A 82 11.66 7.25 -2.39
N LEU A 83 10.48 7.68 -2.84
CA LEU A 83 9.34 7.94 -1.96
C LEU A 83 8.65 6.67 -1.49
N GLN A 84 8.43 5.71 -2.39
CA GLN A 84 7.66 4.49 -2.10
C GLN A 84 8.52 3.36 -1.56
N THR A 85 9.76 3.20 -2.00
CA THR A 85 10.59 2.06 -1.58
C THR A 85 11.55 2.45 -0.48
N LEU A 86 12.27 3.56 -0.63
CA LEU A 86 13.28 3.95 0.35
C LEU A 86 12.66 4.65 1.57
N ILE A 87 12.13 5.85 1.38
CA ILE A 87 11.61 6.68 2.48
C ILE A 87 10.44 5.98 3.18
N ASN A 88 9.47 5.46 2.42
CA ASN A 88 8.31 4.81 3.02
C ASN A 88 8.71 3.60 3.87
N TYR A 89 9.49 2.63 3.35
CA TYR A 89 9.82 1.44 4.15
C TYR A 89 10.80 1.74 5.27
N SER A 90 11.79 2.61 5.08
CA SER A 90 12.70 2.99 6.17
C SER A 90 11.95 3.65 7.33
N LEU A 91 11.10 4.64 7.05
CA LEU A 91 10.32 5.29 8.10
C LEU A 91 9.25 4.36 8.70
N PHE A 92 8.65 3.49 7.89
CA PHE A 92 7.65 2.54 8.34
C PHE A 92 8.22 1.51 9.34
N TYR A 93 9.34 0.85 8.99
CA TYR A 93 9.92 -0.18 9.86
C TYR A 93 10.47 0.41 11.15
N HIS A 94 11.25 1.50 11.08
CA HIS A 94 11.74 2.15 12.27
C HIS A 94 10.60 2.71 13.12
N GLY A 95 9.60 3.36 12.49
CA GLY A 95 8.46 3.91 13.22
C GLY A 95 7.62 2.84 13.93
N LEU A 96 7.41 1.68 13.30
CA LEU A 96 6.71 0.56 13.93
C LEU A 96 7.44 -0.01 15.14
N ASN A 97 8.76 -0.02 15.15
CA ASN A 97 9.54 -0.48 16.29
C ASN A 97 9.43 0.44 17.51
N LEU A 98 9.01 1.69 17.33
CA LEU A 98 8.90 2.70 18.38
C LEU A 98 7.49 2.84 18.95
N VAL A 99 6.48 2.16 18.38
CA VAL A 99 5.08 2.30 18.81
C VAL A 99 4.43 0.95 19.14
N PRO A 100 3.50 0.91 20.10
CA PRO A 100 2.62 -0.24 20.28
C PRO A 100 1.88 -0.60 18.99
N GLY A 101 1.63 -1.91 18.80
CA GLY A 101 1.00 -2.44 17.58
C GLY A 101 -0.35 -1.79 17.24
N ALA A 102 -1.21 -1.56 18.25
CA ALA A 102 -2.49 -0.86 18.06
C ALA A 102 -2.32 0.59 17.57
N ILE A 103 -1.35 1.33 18.12
CA ILE A 103 -1.04 2.71 17.70
C ILE A 103 -0.50 2.71 16.27
N GLY A 104 0.48 1.83 15.98
CA GLY A 104 1.02 1.65 14.64
C GLY A 104 -0.05 1.32 13.60
N ALA A 105 -0.98 0.41 13.91
CA ALA A 105 -2.08 0.04 13.02
C ALA A 105 -3.02 1.21 12.72
N VAL A 106 -3.34 2.06 13.70
CA VAL A 106 -4.17 3.27 13.48
C VAL A 106 -3.46 4.25 12.55
N ILE A 107 -2.18 4.51 12.80
CA ILE A 107 -1.44 5.52 12.04
C ILE A 107 -1.19 5.03 10.63
N VAL A 108 -0.80 3.78 10.43
CA VAL A 108 -0.72 3.18 9.09
C VAL A 108 -2.09 3.19 8.40
N GLY A 109 -3.15 2.82 9.12
CA GLY A 109 -4.53 2.87 8.65
C GLY A 109 -5.05 4.26 8.30
N SER A 110 -4.37 5.34 8.74
CA SER A 110 -4.66 6.71 8.34
C SER A 110 -4.16 7.05 6.93
N GLN A 111 -3.48 6.13 6.23
CA GLN A 111 -2.97 6.39 4.88
C GLN A 111 -4.02 6.98 3.92
N PRO A 112 -5.29 6.50 3.86
CA PRO A 112 -6.29 7.09 2.97
C PRO A 112 -6.59 8.56 3.28
N LEU A 113 -6.53 8.98 4.56
CA LEU A 113 -6.65 10.38 4.96
C LEU A 113 -5.49 11.20 4.41
N VAL A 114 -4.26 10.74 4.67
CA VAL A 114 -3.04 11.42 4.20
C VAL A 114 -3.05 11.52 2.67
N THR A 115 -3.44 10.45 1.97
CA THR A 115 -3.55 10.47 0.52
C THR A 115 -4.63 11.42 0.02
N ALA A 116 -5.78 11.52 0.68
CA ALA A 116 -6.82 12.45 0.27
C ALA A 116 -6.37 13.91 0.40
N ILE A 117 -5.62 14.25 1.46
CA ILE A 117 -5.03 15.59 1.66
C ILE A 117 -3.98 15.86 0.58
N VAL A 118 -3.00 14.97 0.43
CA VAL A 118 -1.91 15.13 -0.56
C VAL A 118 -2.47 15.24 -1.98
N ALA A 119 -3.43 14.39 -2.34
CA ALA A 119 -4.08 14.44 -3.65
C ALA A 119 -4.80 15.77 -3.87
N SER A 120 -5.51 16.30 -2.86
CA SER A 120 -6.19 17.59 -3.00
C SER A 120 -5.24 18.78 -3.15
N MET A 121 -4.02 18.70 -2.61
CA MET A 121 -2.99 19.73 -2.73
C MET A 121 -2.25 19.68 -4.07
N MET A 122 -2.04 18.47 -4.61
CA MET A 122 -1.18 18.25 -5.79
C MET A 122 -1.96 18.04 -7.09
N HIS A 123 -3.22 17.58 -7.01
CA HIS A 123 -4.06 17.26 -8.16
C HIS A 123 -5.29 18.15 -8.15
N SER A 124 -5.37 19.10 -9.09
CA SER A 124 -6.45 20.08 -9.19
C SER A 124 -7.84 19.45 -9.19
N ASP A 125 -8.04 18.33 -9.88
CA ASP A 125 -9.36 17.70 -10.01
C ASP A 125 -9.71 16.69 -8.89
N ASP A 126 -8.85 16.57 -7.86
CA ASP A 126 -9.00 15.59 -6.77
C ASP A 126 -9.32 16.24 -5.41
N HIS A 127 -10.36 17.07 -5.38
CA HIS A 127 -10.77 17.80 -4.18
C HIS A 127 -11.28 16.90 -3.03
N LEU A 128 -11.08 17.37 -1.80
CA LEU A 128 -11.71 16.82 -0.59
C LEU A 128 -13.21 17.15 -0.56
N THR A 129 -14.03 16.24 -1.07
CA THR A 129 -15.49 16.37 -1.00
C THR A 129 -16.00 15.95 0.38
N ARG A 130 -17.17 16.45 0.80
CA ARG A 130 -17.83 16.04 2.05
C ARG A 130 -17.97 14.51 2.17
N LYS A 131 -18.25 13.83 1.05
CA LYS A 131 -18.33 12.36 0.98
C LYS A 131 -16.98 11.70 1.29
N LYS A 132 -15.89 12.18 0.69
CA LYS A 132 -14.54 11.66 0.97
C LYS A 132 -14.17 11.85 2.43
N VAL A 133 -14.38 13.06 2.97
CA VAL A 133 -14.10 13.38 4.37
C VAL A 133 -14.90 12.47 5.31
N ALA A 134 -16.21 12.33 5.10
CA ALA A 134 -17.05 11.44 5.90
C ALA A 134 -16.58 9.97 5.83
N THR A 135 -16.18 9.49 4.65
CA THR A 135 -15.67 8.12 4.46
C THR A 135 -14.35 7.92 5.19
N VAL A 136 -13.44 8.88 5.10
CA VAL A 136 -12.15 8.83 5.78
C VAL A 136 -12.30 8.86 7.30
N ILE A 137 -13.14 9.75 7.83
CA ILE A 137 -13.38 9.82 9.29
C ILE A 137 -14.01 8.51 9.78
N SER A 138 -15.01 8.00 9.06
CA SER A 138 -15.67 6.73 9.43
C SER A 138 -14.71 5.55 9.33
N GLY A 139 -13.92 5.47 8.25
CA GLY A 139 -12.90 4.45 8.06
C GLY A 139 -11.85 4.47 9.17
N LEU A 140 -11.34 5.65 9.52
CA LEU A 140 -10.36 5.81 10.61
C LEU A 140 -10.97 5.45 11.97
N ALA A 141 -12.21 5.84 12.25
CA ALA A 141 -12.92 5.43 13.46
C ALA A 141 -13.04 3.90 13.55
N GLY A 142 -13.34 3.23 12.44
CA GLY A 142 -13.36 1.77 12.40
C GLY A 142 -11.99 1.13 12.61
N VAL A 143 -10.90 1.72 12.09
CA VAL A 143 -9.53 1.26 12.37
C VAL A 143 -9.21 1.41 13.85
N ILE A 144 -9.59 2.53 14.48
CA ILE A 144 -9.40 2.75 15.92
C ILE A 144 -10.12 1.68 16.73
N LEU A 145 -11.37 1.36 16.38
CA LEU A 145 -12.16 0.32 17.07
C LEU A 145 -11.55 -1.08 16.88
N ILE A 146 -11.05 -1.40 15.68
CA ILE A 146 -10.33 -2.66 15.40
C ILE A 146 -9.08 -2.76 16.29
N SER A 147 -8.30 -1.68 16.37
CA SER A 147 -7.10 -1.63 17.21
C SER A 147 -7.44 -1.69 18.71
N ALA A 148 -8.52 -1.03 19.14
CA ALA A 148 -8.95 -0.96 20.55
C ALA A 148 -9.32 -2.32 21.15
N GLY A 149 -9.94 -3.20 20.35
CA GLY A 149 -10.26 -4.56 20.81
C GLY A 149 -9.01 -5.38 21.08
N ARG A 150 -8.00 -5.22 20.23
CA ARG A 150 -6.78 -6.03 20.33
C ARG A 150 -5.86 -5.61 21.45
N GLN A 151 -5.72 -4.32 21.70
CA GLN A 151 -4.84 -3.79 22.74
C GLN A 151 -5.40 -2.50 23.32
N VAL A 152 -5.25 -2.33 24.63
CA VAL A 152 -5.64 -1.11 25.34
C VAL A 152 -4.72 0.05 24.93
N PHE A 153 -5.31 1.16 24.51
CA PHE A 153 -4.57 2.40 24.27
C PHE A 153 -3.98 2.93 25.57
N ARG A 154 -2.70 3.30 25.53
CA ARG A 154 -1.99 3.95 26.63
C ARG A 154 -1.52 5.32 26.19
N PHE A 155 -1.33 6.23 27.16
CA PHE A 155 -0.70 7.51 26.89
C PHE A 155 0.74 7.28 26.45
N GLY A 156 1.08 7.81 25.27
CA GLY A 156 2.36 7.53 24.65
C GLY A 156 3.51 8.31 25.25
N THR A 157 4.69 7.69 25.22
CA THR A 157 5.96 8.28 25.60
C THR A 157 6.52 9.21 24.50
N ALA A 158 7.57 9.98 24.81
CA ALA A 158 8.25 10.83 23.81
C ALA A 158 8.84 10.03 22.65
N ILE A 159 9.33 8.80 22.91
CA ILE A 159 9.86 7.90 21.88
C ILE A 159 8.74 7.40 20.95
N GLU A 160 7.55 7.14 21.50
CA GLU A 160 6.38 6.78 20.69
C GLU A 160 6.00 7.92 19.74
N LEU A 161 6.05 9.18 20.18
CA LEU A 161 5.78 10.33 19.30
C LEU A 161 6.72 10.37 18.09
N VAL A 162 8.00 10.03 18.26
CA VAL A 162 8.95 9.90 17.14
C VAL A 162 8.46 8.82 16.17
N GLY A 163 8.07 7.64 16.69
CA GLY A 163 7.52 6.58 15.86
C GLY A 163 6.25 6.98 15.10
N ILE A 164 5.35 7.71 15.76
CA ILE A 164 4.14 8.26 15.13
C ILE A 164 4.49 9.18 13.95
N ILE A 165 5.43 10.11 14.16
CA ILE A 165 5.89 11.04 13.13
C ILE A 165 6.52 10.29 11.96
N MET A 166 7.34 9.26 12.24
CA MET A 166 7.96 8.44 11.19
C MET A 166 6.91 7.73 10.34
N ILE A 167 5.93 7.06 10.96
CA ILE A 167 4.87 6.36 10.20
C ILE A 167 4.00 7.35 9.40
N LEU A 168 3.70 8.53 9.94
CA LEU A 168 3.01 9.58 9.19
C LEU A 168 3.84 10.08 8.01
N GLY A 169 5.14 10.25 8.19
CA GLY A 169 6.09 10.56 7.11
C GLY A 169 6.12 9.48 6.04
N ALA A 170 6.09 8.21 6.43
CA ALA A 170 5.98 7.08 5.52
C ALA A 170 4.68 7.13 4.70
N ASN A 171 3.54 7.38 5.35
CA ASN A 171 2.25 7.54 4.68
C ASN A 171 2.23 8.72 3.72
N ALA A 172 2.85 9.84 4.10
CA ALA A 172 2.97 11.02 3.25
C ALA A 172 3.83 10.74 2.02
N ALA A 173 5.00 10.13 2.19
CA ALA A 173 5.88 9.76 1.08
C ALA A 173 5.18 8.84 0.07
N LEU A 174 4.49 7.80 0.55
CA LEU A 174 3.73 6.90 -0.33
C LEU A 174 2.53 7.58 -0.99
N SER A 175 1.87 8.51 -0.30
CA SER A 175 0.78 9.32 -0.86
C SER A 175 1.27 10.22 -2.00
N VAL A 176 2.40 10.90 -1.80
CA VAL A 176 3.05 11.73 -2.83
C VAL A 176 3.47 10.87 -4.02
N SER A 177 4.06 9.68 -3.78
CA SER A 177 4.39 8.72 -4.84
C SER A 177 3.17 8.36 -5.69
N ASN A 178 2.05 7.99 -5.05
CA ASN A 178 0.81 7.64 -5.76
C ASN A 178 0.29 8.78 -6.65
N VAL A 179 0.37 10.03 -6.16
CA VAL A 179 -0.04 11.20 -6.94
C VAL A 179 0.93 11.48 -8.10
N ILE A 180 2.24 11.32 -7.89
CA ILE A 180 3.25 11.42 -8.95
C ILE A 180 2.99 10.37 -10.04
N VAL A 181 2.69 9.11 -9.67
CA VAL A 181 2.33 8.08 -10.64
C VAL A 181 1.12 8.52 -11.46
N SER A 182 0.04 8.97 -10.83
CA SER A 182 -1.17 9.39 -11.53
C SER A 182 -0.94 10.59 -12.48
N LEU A 183 -0.18 11.59 -12.04
CA LEU A 183 0.00 12.85 -12.79
C LEU A 183 1.12 12.81 -13.83
N LYS A 184 2.22 12.12 -13.54
CA LYS A 184 3.49 12.27 -14.29
C LYS A 184 3.94 11.02 -15.03
N SER A 185 3.27 9.88 -14.84
CA SER A 185 3.63 8.62 -15.53
C SER A 185 2.79 8.32 -16.78
N LYS A 186 2.04 9.29 -17.31
CA LYS A 186 1.29 9.11 -18.57
C LYS A 186 2.26 8.76 -19.71
N GLY A 187 2.01 7.61 -20.37
CA GLY A 187 2.86 7.07 -21.43
C GLY A 187 3.92 6.06 -20.97
N LEU A 188 4.20 6.00 -19.66
CA LEU A 188 5.06 4.98 -19.07
C LEU A 188 4.24 3.73 -18.74
N ASN A 189 4.59 2.59 -19.33
CA ASN A 189 3.91 1.32 -19.03
C ASN A 189 3.93 1.04 -17.50
N PRO A 190 2.78 0.80 -16.85
CA PRO A 190 2.72 0.57 -15.40
C PRO A 190 3.64 -0.55 -14.89
N LEU A 191 3.81 -1.61 -15.68
CA LEU A 191 4.67 -2.73 -15.34
C LEU A 191 6.15 -2.37 -15.46
N VAL A 192 6.52 -1.48 -16.40
CA VAL A 192 7.88 -0.93 -16.47
C VAL A 192 8.16 -0.09 -15.23
N LEU A 193 7.21 0.76 -14.83
CA LEU A 193 7.36 1.57 -13.61
C LEU A 193 7.47 0.70 -12.36
N SER A 194 6.60 -0.30 -12.18
CA SER A 194 6.64 -1.18 -11.00
C SER A 194 7.88 -2.08 -10.98
N SER A 195 8.26 -2.68 -12.11
CA SER A 195 9.47 -3.51 -12.21
C SER A 195 10.72 -2.69 -11.87
N SER A 196 10.88 -1.54 -12.53
CA SER A 196 12.07 -0.70 -12.35
C SER A 196 12.17 -0.14 -10.94
N SER A 197 11.10 0.43 -10.37
CA SER A 197 11.17 1.07 -9.06
C SER A 197 11.30 0.09 -7.89
N LEU A 198 10.70 -1.10 -8.00
CA LEU A 198 10.89 -2.17 -7.01
C LEU A 198 12.30 -2.75 -7.11
N PHE A 199 12.79 -3.01 -8.32
CA PHE A 199 14.14 -3.53 -8.50
C PHE A 199 15.20 -2.56 -7.98
N THR A 200 15.18 -1.30 -8.44
CA THR A 200 16.17 -0.30 -8.02
C THR A 200 16.07 0.00 -6.53
N GLY A 201 14.85 0.13 -6.00
CA GLY A 201 14.66 0.37 -4.58
C GLY A 201 15.09 -0.82 -3.72
N GLY A 202 14.82 -2.05 -4.17
CA GLY A 202 15.27 -3.27 -3.51
C GLY A 202 16.79 -3.39 -3.50
N VAL A 203 17.46 -3.11 -4.63
CA VAL A 203 18.93 -3.08 -4.70
C VAL A 203 19.50 -2.06 -3.72
N ILE A 204 18.95 -0.84 -3.67
CA ILE A 204 19.43 0.19 -2.75
C ILE A 204 19.22 -0.24 -1.29
N LEU A 205 18.05 -0.76 -0.92
CA LEU A 205 17.79 -1.25 0.44
C LEU A 205 18.74 -2.39 0.83
N TYR A 206 18.96 -3.34 -0.07
CA TYR A 206 19.91 -4.44 0.14
C TYR A 206 21.34 -3.94 0.31
N LEU A 207 21.78 -2.97 -0.50
CA LEU A 207 23.12 -2.39 -0.37
C LEU A 207 23.29 -1.58 0.91
N VAL A 208 22.23 -0.90 1.35
CA VAL A 208 22.21 -0.17 2.63
C VAL A 208 22.21 -1.14 3.81
N SER A 209 21.55 -2.30 3.70
CA SER A 209 21.49 -3.27 4.79
C SER A 209 22.87 -3.85 5.14
N ILE A 210 23.76 -4.03 4.17
CA ILE A 210 25.10 -4.59 4.42
C ILE A 210 25.87 -3.82 5.52
N PRO A 211 26.04 -2.48 5.44
CA PRO A 211 26.71 -1.73 6.49
C PRO A 211 25.84 -1.43 7.73
N THR A 212 24.50 -1.44 7.63
CA THR A 212 23.62 -1.04 8.76
C THR A 212 23.09 -2.20 9.60
N GLU A 213 22.83 -3.33 8.95
CA GLU A 213 22.20 -4.54 9.51
C GLU A 213 23.11 -5.77 9.41
N GLY A 214 24.13 -5.73 8.55
CA GLY A 214 24.98 -6.87 8.25
C GLY A 214 24.31 -7.85 7.28
N THR A 215 24.72 -9.11 7.34
CA THR A 215 24.12 -10.21 6.56
C THR A 215 23.54 -11.25 7.51
N PRO A 216 22.38 -11.84 7.19
CA PRO A 216 21.78 -12.86 8.04
C PRO A 216 22.71 -14.08 8.19
N THR A 217 22.65 -14.71 9.36
CA THR A 217 23.41 -15.94 9.61
C THR A 217 22.74 -17.12 8.90
N LEU A 218 23.47 -17.78 8.02
CA LEU A 218 23.00 -18.96 7.28
C LEU A 218 23.26 -20.25 8.07
N PRO A 219 22.45 -21.32 7.87
CA PRO A 219 21.33 -21.44 6.94
C PRO A 219 20.01 -20.88 7.50
N LEU A 220 19.16 -20.38 6.61
CA LEU A 220 17.79 -19.94 6.95
C LEU A 220 16.78 -21.09 6.73
N PRO A 221 15.75 -21.21 7.57
CA PRO A 221 14.76 -22.29 7.48
C PRO A 221 13.88 -22.17 6.23
N ALA A 222 13.23 -23.27 5.83
CA ALA A 222 12.32 -23.29 4.68
C ALA A 222 11.17 -22.27 4.80
N GLU A 223 10.71 -22.02 6.03
CA GLU A 223 9.69 -21.02 6.34
C GLU A 223 10.06 -19.62 5.84
N TYR A 224 11.30 -19.17 6.09
CA TYR A 224 11.82 -17.89 5.60
C TYR A 224 11.70 -17.78 4.07
N TRP A 225 12.15 -18.81 3.35
CA TRP A 225 12.14 -18.81 1.88
C TRP A 225 10.71 -18.84 1.32
N MET A 226 9.79 -19.56 1.97
CA MET A 226 8.38 -19.58 1.58
C MET A 226 7.72 -18.20 1.74
N VAL A 227 7.94 -17.52 2.88
CA VAL A 227 7.38 -16.17 3.09
C VAL A 227 8.04 -15.13 2.20
N LEU A 228 9.36 -15.23 1.95
CA LEU A 228 10.06 -14.37 1.00
C LEU A 228 9.48 -14.52 -0.42
N ALA A 229 9.33 -15.76 -0.89
CA ALA A 229 8.75 -16.05 -2.21
C ALA A 229 7.30 -15.53 -2.32
N TRP A 230 6.46 -15.82 -1.32
CA TRP A 230 5.08 -15.32 -1.29
C TRP A 230 5.03 -13.79 -1.33
N LEU A 231 5.79 -13.11 -0.46
CA LEU A 231 5.80 -11.66 -0.37
C LEU A 231 6.34 -11.01 -1.64
N SER A 232 7.31 -11.62 -2.31
CA SER A 232 7.83 -11.12 -3.59
C SER A 232 6.81 -11.25 -4.73
N ILE A 233 6.13 -12.39 -4.83
CA ILE A 233 5.06 -12.59 -5.82
C ILE A 233 3.90 -11.63 -5.54
N MET A 234 3.49 -11.54 -4.28
CA MET A 234 2.42 -10.67 -3.83
C MET A 234 2.73 -9.19 -4.15
N ALA A 235 3.93 -8.71 -3.82
CA ALA A 235 4.35 -7.36 -4.14
C ALA A 235 4.40 -7.10 -5.65
N ALA A 236 4.92 -8.05 -6.43
CA ALA A 236 4.96 -7.96 -7.89
C ALA A 236 3.56 -7.76 -8.48
N VAL A 237 2.58 -8.56 -8.05
CA VAL A 237 1.20 -8.50 -8.54
C VAL A 237 0.47 -7.26 -8.03
N ALA A 238 0.53 -6.99 -6.72
CA ALA A 238 -0.22 -5.90 -6.09
C ALA A 238 0.23 -4.52 -6.60
N PHE A 239 1.54 -4.26 -6.68
CA PHE A 239 2.03 -2.97 -7.21
C PHE A 239 1.76 -2.80 -8.70
N SER A 240 1.83 -3.88 -9.48
CA SER A 240 1.49 -3.87 -10.90
C SER A 240 0.01 -3.52 -11.13
N ILE A 241 -0.89 -4.11 -10.34
CA ILE A 241 -2.31 -3.76 -10.34
C ILE A 241 -2.48 -2.29 -9.93
N TRP A 242 -1.88 -1.90 -8.82
CA TRP A 242 -2.09 -0.57 -8.24
C TRP A 242 -1.62 0.56 -9.15
N PHE A 243 -0.43 0.45 -9.76
CA PHE A 243 0.08 1.45 -10.69
C PHE A 243 -0.78 1.54 -11.95
N LYS A 244 -1.29 0.41 -12.44
CA LYS A 244 -2.25 0.39 -13.55
C LYS A 244 -3.55 1.12 -13.20
N LEU A 245 -4.03 0.99 -11.97
CA LEU A 245 -5.23 1.70 -11.49
C LEU A 245 -4.96 3.20 -11.29
N LEU A 246 -3.79 3.59 -10.77
CA LEU A 246 -3.40 4.99 -10.60
C LEU A 246 -3.26 5.74 -11.93
N GLN A 247 -2.81 5.05 -12.98
CA GLN A 247 -2.70 5.60 -14.34
C GLN A 247 -4.02 5.56 -15.12
N ARG A 248 -5.08 4.93 -14.59
CA ARG A 248 -6.35 4.78 -15.32
C ARG A 248 -7.03 6.15 -15.45
N PRO A 249 -7.44 6.56 -16.68
CA PRO A 249 -8.17 7.81 -16.87
C PRO A 249 -9.44 7.89 -16.01
N GLY A 250 -9.68 9.06 -15.41
CA GLY A 250 -10.85 9.32 -14.57
C GLY A 250 -10.79 8.73 -13.16
N VAL A 251 -9.76 7.95 -12.82
CA VAL A 251 -9.55 7.47 -11.45
C VAL A 251 -8.85 8.56 -10.64
N ARG A 252 -9.49 8.96 -9.55
CA ARG A 252 -8.90 9.87 -8.55
C ARG A 252 -8.07 9.09 -7.55
N VAL A 253 -6.90 9.62 -7.20
CA VAL A 253 -5.94 8.97 -6.30
C VAL A 253 -6.53 8.83 -4.89
N SER A 254 -7.24 9.87 -4.42
CA SER A 254 -7.91 9.84 -3.12
C SER A 254 -8.97 8.74 -3.06
N GLU A 255 -9.81 8.62 -4.08
CA GLU A 255 -10.89 7.62 -4.14
C GLU A 255 -10.35 6.20 -4.21
N LEU A 256 -9.28 5.98 -4.99
CA LEU A 256 -8.64 4.68 -5.07
C LEU A 256 -8.05 4.25 -3.71
N ASN A 257 -7.43 5.18 -2.97
CA ASN A 257 -6.82 4.86 -1.68
C ASN A 257 -7.85 4.61 -0.56
N LEU A 258 -9.11 5.04 -0.68
CA LEU A 258 -10.16 4.68 0.29
C LEU A 258 -10.32 3.16 0.41
N TRP A 259 -10.17 2.41 -0.68
CA TRP A 259 -10.28 0.95 -0.67
C TRP A 259 -9.26 0.26 0.24
N LYS A 260 -8.15 0.92 0.57
CA LYS A 260 -7.15 0.39 1.52
C LYS A 260 -7.67 0.25 2.94
N PHE A 261 -8.80 0.87 3.30
CA PHE A 261 -9.45 0.57 4.58
C PHE A 261 -9.89 -0.91 4.70
N ILE A 262 -9.96 -1.66 3.59
CA ILE A 262 -10.19 -3.12 3.61
C ILE A 262 -9.02 -3.87 4.27
N ILE A 263 -7.79 -3.35 4.15
CA ILE A 263 -6.58 -4.02 4.65
C ILE A 263 -6.69 -4.37 6.14
N PRO A 264 -7.00 -3.43 7.06
CA PRO A 264 -7.16 -3.77 8.49
C PRO A 264 -8.33 -4.70 8.78
N VAL A 265 -9.42 -4.64 7.99
CA VAL A 265 -10.57 -5.57 8.14
C VAL A 265 -10.12 -7.00 7.84
N VAL A 266 -9.49 -7.21 6.69
CA VAL A 266 -9.07 -8.55 6.24
C VAL A 266 -7.89 -9.04 7.04
N GLY A 267 -6.95 -8.15 7.38
CA GLY A 267 -5.85 -8.47 8.29
C GLY A 267 -6.35 -8.93 9.66
N ALA A 268 -7.46 -8.38 10.14
CA ALA A 268 -8.05 -8.83 11.38
C ALA A 268 -8.71 -10.22 11.28
N ILE A 269 -9.45 -10.47 10.19
CA ILE A 269 -10.02 -11.79 9.88
C ILE A 269 -8.92 -12.85 9.76
N LEU A 270 -7.85 -12.56 9.00
CA LEU A 270 -6.72 -13.49 8.84
C LEU A 270 -6.05 -13.81 10.17
N SER A 271 -5.94 -12.84 11.06
CA SER A 271 -5.41 -13.04 12.41
C SER A 271 -6.25 -14.07 13.19
N TRP A 272 -7.58 -13.95 13.20
CA TRP A 272 -8.47 -14.93 13.86
C TRP A 272 -8.39 -16.33 13.27
N LEU A 273 -8.03 -16.46 12.00
CA LEU A 273 -7.91 -17.74 11.32
C LEU A 273 -6.56 -18.41 11.53
N ILE A 274 -5.50 -17.62 11.71
CA ILE A 274 -4.11 -18.10 11.70
C ILE A 274 -3.53 -18.13 13.12
N VAL A 275 -3.88 -17.16 13.96
CA VAL A 275 -3.34 -17.02 15.32
C VAL A 275 -4.19 -17.86 16.27
N PRO A 276 -3.60 -18.87 16.94
CA PRO A 276 -4.31 -19.64 17.96
C PRO A 276 -4.87 -18.73 19.05
N ASP A 277 -6.07 -19.04 19.53
CA ASP A 277 -6.77 -18.34 20.61
C ASP A 277 -7.23 -16.90 20.32
N GLU A 278 -6.94 -16.33 19.14
CA GLU A 278 -7.48 -15.04 18.75
C GLU A 278 -8.93 -15.19 18.26
N LYS A 279 -9.87 -14.44 18.87
CA LYS A 279 -11.31 -14.56 18.58
C LYS A 279 -11.91 -13.24 18.13
N PRO A 280 -13.02 -13.27 17.36
CA PRO A 280 -13.76 -12.07 17.05
C PRO A 280 -14.27 -11.38 18.31
N GLU A 281 -13.84 -10.15 18.52
CA GLU A 281 -14.36 -9.28 19.57
C GLU A 281 -15.41 -8.32 19.04
N TRP A 282 -16.40 -8.00 19.86
CA TRP A 282 -17.52 -7.14 19.47
C TRP A 282 -17.05 -5.76 18.97
N ILE A 283 -16.05 -5.18 19.64
CA ILE A 283 -15.52 -3.85 19.28
C ILE A 283 -14.79 -3.90 17.93
N THR A 284 -14.04 -4.97 17.67
CA THR A 284 -13.36 -5.19 16.39
C THR A 284 -14.36 -5.40 15.26
N VAL A 285 -15.38 -6.24 15.47
CA VAL A 285 -16.46 -6.47 14.49
C VAL A 285 -17.23 -5.18 14.20
N THR A 286 -17.52 -4.37 15.21
CA THR A 286 -18.18 -3.06 15.05
C THR A 286 -17.33 -2.13 14.17
N GLY A 287 -16.02 -2.08 14.42
CA GLY A 287 -15.08 -1.31 13.58
C GLY A 287 -15.07 -1.77 12.12
N MET A 288 -15.11 -3.09 11.88
CA MET A 288 -15.21 -3.65 10.53
C MET A 288 -16.50 -3.22 9.82
N ILE A 289 -17.64 -3.32 10.51
CA ILE A 289 -18.95 -2.93 9.94
C ILE A 289 -18.95 -1.45 9.57
N ILE A 290 -18.38 -0.58 10.40
CA ILE A 290 -18.28 0.85 10.12
C ILE A 290 -17.43 1.11 8.86
N ILE A 291 -16.27 0.45 8.74
CA ILE A 291 -15.40 0.56 7.55
C ILE A 291 -16.17 0.15 6.30
N ILE A 292 -16.74 -1.06 6.28
CA ILE A 292 -17.43 -1.60 5.10
C ILE A 292 -18.63 -0.72 4.73
N SER A 293 -19.43 -0.30 5.71
CA SER A 293 -20.57 0.58 5.49
C SER A 293 -20.15 1.92 4.89
N SER A 294 -19.06 2.52 5.36
CA SER A 294 -18.55 3.78 4.82
C SER A 294 -18.11 3.67 3.36
N LEU A 295 -17.44 2.57 2.99
CA LEU A 295 -17.02 2.31 1.60
C LEU A 295 -18.22 2.06 0.68
N VAL A 296 -19.22 1.31 1.16
CA VAL A 296 -20.47 1.07 0.43
C VAL A 296 -21.21 2.39 0.21
N LEU A 297 -21.40 3.21 1.25
CA LEU A 297 -22.07 4.51 1.17
C LEU A 297 -21.35 5.50 0.25
N PHE A 298 -20.02 5.47 0.24
CA PHE A 298 -19.21 6.25 -0.69
C PHE A 298 -19.50 5.87 -2.15
N ASN A 299 -19.67 4.58 -2.42
CA ASN A 299 -19.86 4.07 -3.77
C ASN A 299 -21.33 4.13 -4.27
N THR A 300 -22.32 3.95 -3.39
CA THR A 300 -23.75 3.92 -3.75
C THR A 300 -24.32 5.31 -4.03
N ASN A 301 -23.88 6.34 -3.30
CA ASN A 301 -24.33 7.72 -3.48
C ASN A 301 -23.84 8.40 -4.78
N PHE A 302 -23.24 7.63 -5.70
CA PHE A 302 -22.87 8.08 -7.05
C PHE A 302 -24.01 7.92 -8.07
N LYS A 303 -25.00 7.07 -7.78
CA LYS A 303 -26.18 6.90 -8.65
C LYS A 303 -27.27 7.97 -8.47
N ASN A 304 -27.23 8.75 -7.40
CA ASN A 304 -28.30 9.69 -7.01
C ASN A 304 -27.96 11.18 -7.22
N LEU A 305 -27.05 11.52 -8.13
CA LEU A 305 -26.95 12.90 -8.59
C LEU A 305 -27.88 13.06 -9.80
N PRO A 306 -28.99 13.85 -9.70
CA PRO A 306 -29.79 14.19 -10.87
C PRO A 306 -28.86 14.86 -11.90
N GLY A 307 -28.93 14.39 -13.14
CA GLY A 307 -28.15 14.93 -14.24
C GLY A 307 -28.33 16.44 -14.31
N LYS A 308 -27.22 17.19 -14.24
CA LYS A 308 -27.21 18.53 -14.81
C LYS A 308 -27.39 18.34 -16.31
N ASN A 309 -28.62 18.60 -16.77
CA ASN A 309 -28.97 18.69 -18.16
C ASN A 309 -27.94 19.58 -18.87
N GLN A 310 -27.43 19.06 -19.99
CA GLN A 310 -26.80 19.85 -21.02
C GLN A 310 -27.80 20.92 -21.48
N VAL A 311 -27.39 22.18 -21.42
CA VAL A 311 -27.76 23.23 -22.38
C VAL A 311 -26.49 24.03 -22.64
#